data_AF-A0AAX7VRS2-F1
#
_entry.id   AF-A0AAX7VRS2-F1
#
_cell.length_a   1.000
_cell.length_b   1.000
_cell.length_c   1.000
_cell.angle_alpha   90.00
_cell.angle_beta   90.00
_cell.angle_gamma   90.00
#
_symmetry.space_group_name_H-M   'P 1'
#
loop_
_entity.id
_entity.type
_entity.pdbx_description
1 polymer ?
#
loop_
_entity_poly.entity_id
_entity_poly.type
_entity_poly.pdbx_seq_one_letter_code
_entity_poly.pdbx_strand_id
1 'polypeptide(L)'
;MNSSTLQVNVEHWIAENQNAFLPPVCNKLMHFSQLLVMFVGGPNTRKDYHIEEGEELFYQVKGDMCLKVIENGKHKDVHIKEGEMFLLPARIPHSPQRQANTVGLVMERRRLLTETDCLRYHVDNTTDILFEKWFYCQDLGTQLVPIIKEFMASKQCKTGKPDPNEVFREPPFQLNTMNVMTPFSFKDWLEKQRPSLGNGRPIDMFGAQFETEAMVFGPGLTEMTTPQTDVWVWQLVCMQSLSQQSVPGRTCKSPFLFYISFLGGIFHSDYERAGVQSSCRRQFAHSRAEPIPVAES
;
A
#
# COMPACT_ATOMS: atom_id res chain seq x y z
N MET A 1 -9.05 23.23 -13.68
CA MET A 1 -7.81 22.44 -13.86
C MET A 1 -8.24 21.03 -14.22
N ASN A 2 -7.61 20.43 -15.25
CA ASN A 2 -7.99 19.14 -15.80
C ASN A 2 -8.09 18.07 -14.70
N SER A 3 -9.28 17.53 -14.48
CA SER A 3 -9.47 16.25 -13.79
C SER A 3 -8.94 15.18 -14.74
N SER A 4 -7.63 15.01 -14.78
CA SER A 4 -7.02 13.84 -15.41
C SER A 4 -7.48 12.63 -14.61
N THR A 5 -8.23 11.75 -15.25
CA THR A 5 -8.63 10.47 -14.68
C THR A 5 -7.40 9.74 -14.15
N LEU A 6 -7.35 9.45 -12.84
CA LEU A 6 -6.32 8.65 -12.15
C LEU A 6 -6.32 7.17 -12.59
N GLN A 7 -6.97 6.85 -13.69
CA GLN A 7 -7.11 5.50 -14.21
C GLN A 7 -5.83 5.11 -14.95
N VAL A 8 -5.15 4.10 -14.44
CA VAL A 8 -3.91 3.57 -15.00
C VAL A 8 -4.08 2.07 -15.24
N ASN A 9 -3.65 1.58 -16.41
CA ASN A 9 -3.47 0.15 -16.61
C ASN A 9 -2.16 -0.26 -15.93
N VAL A 10 -2.24 -1.06 -14.87
CA VAL A 10 -1.09 -1.43 -14.04
C VAL A 10 -0.02 -2.17 -14.84
N GLU A 11 -0.40 -3.11 -15.70
CA GLU A 11 0.54 -3.88 -16.51
C GLU A 11 1.31 -2.97 -17.49
N HIS A 12 0.59 -2.08 -18.16
CA HIS A 12 1.19 -1.13 -19.09
C HIS A 12 2.12 -0.14 -18.35
N TRP A 13 1.69 0.37 -17.20
CA TRP A 13 2.53 1.27 -16.39
C TRP A 13 3.80 0.59 -15.91
N ILE A 14 3.72 -0.68 -15.47
CA ILE A 14 4.92 -1.46 -15.12
C ILE A 14 5.83 -1.60 -16.34
N ALA A 15 5.27 -1.92 -17.52
CA ALA A 15 6.06 -2.06 -18.75
C ALA A 15 6.78 -0.76 -19.14
N GLU A 16 6.11 0.39 -19.05
CA GLU A 16 6.69 1.71 -19.34
C GLU A 16 7.78 2.11 -18.33
N ASN A 17 7.73 1.57 -17.12
CA ASN A 17 8.62 1.95 -16.01
C ASN A 17 9.67 0.88 -15.66
N GLN A 18 9.89 -0.12 -16.52
CA GLN A 18 10.80 -1.24 -16.25
C GLN A 18 12.20 -0.81 -15.75
N ASN A 19 12.74 0.27 -16.31
CA ASN A 19 14.06 0.77 -15.93
C ASN A 19 14.14 1.25 -14.47
N ALA A 20 13.03 1.67 -13.87
CA ALA A 20 13.01 2.10 -12.47
C ALA A 20 13.10 0.91 -11.49
N PHE A 21 12.79 -0.31 -11.95
CA PHE A 21 12.83 -1.53 -11.15
C PHE A 21 14.21 -2.19 -11.12
N LEU A 22 15.21 -1.55 -11.75
CA LEU A 22 16.60 -1.98 -11.75
C LEU A 22 17.44 -1.06 -10.82
N PRO A 23 18.59 -1.54 -10.33
CA PRO A 23 19.54 -0.70 -9.63
C PRO A 23 19.97 0.53 -10.45
N PRO A 24 20.23 1.68 -9.81
CA PRO A 24 20.28 1.89 -8.35
C PRO A 24 18.93 2.29 -7.72
N VAL A 25 17.87 2.46 -8.51
CA VAL A 25 16.59 3.01 -8.03
C VAL A 25 15.73 1.91 -7.40
N CYS A 26 15.57 0.78 -8.11
CA CYS A 26 14.82 -0.41 -7.70
C CYS A 26 13.35 -0.21 -7.32
N ASN A 27 12.80 1.00 -7.32
CA ASN A 27 11.40 1.26 -6.97
C ASN A 27 10.83 2.46 -7.73
N LYS A 28 9.51 2.51 -7.85
CA LYS A 28 8.79 3.69 -8.33
C LYS A 28 7.40 3.78 -7.72
N LEU A 29 7.06 4.97 -7.23
CA LEU A 29 5.70 5.32 -6.81
C LEU A 29 4.80 5.51 -8.04
N MET A 30 3.70 4.77 -8.08
CA MET A 30 2.57 5.01 -8.98
C MET A 30 1.68 6.13 -8.42
N HIS A 31 1.43 6.12 -7.12
CA HIS A 31 0.67 7.16 -6.41
C HIS A 31 1.40 7.57 -5.13
N PHE A 32 1.45 8.87 -4.85
CA PHE A 32 2.08 9.47 -3.68
C PHE A 32 1.12 10.46 -3.02
N SER A 33 0.05 9.94 -2.42
CA SER A 33 -1.00 10.74 -1.75
C SER A 33 -1.12 10.34 -0.27
N GLN A 34 -2.33 10.04 0.22
CA GLN A 34 -2.51 9.41 1.53
C GLN A 34 -2.15 7.91 1.44
N LEU A 35 -2.53 7.25 0.35
CA LEU A 35 -1.98 5.94 -0.01
C LEU A 35 -0.71 6.09 -0.85
N LEU A 36 0.31 5.33 -0.48
CA LEU A 36 1.55 5.22 -1.22
C LEU A 36 1.52 3.88 -1.95
N VAL A 37 1.32 3.93 -3.27
CA VAL A 37 1.26 2.75 -4.14
C VAL A 37 2.55 2.69 -4.93
N MET A 38 3.38 1.69 -4.68
CA MET A 38 4.69 1.57 -5.33
C MET A 38 4.93 0.19 -5.89
N PHE A 39 5.73 0.15 -6.95
CA PHE A 39 6.27 -1.09 -7.50
C PHE A 39 7.77 -1.12 -7.29
N VAL A 40 8.27 -2.25 -6.81
CA VAL A 40 9.66 -2.45 -6.39
C VAL A 40 10.23 -3.67 -7.08
N GLY A 41 11.36 -3.50 -7.76
CA GLY A 41 12.12 -4.58 -8.37
C GLY A 41 13.42 -4.91 -7.66
N GLY A 42 14.37 -5.46 -8.41
CA GLY A 42 15.66 -5.89 -7.91
C GLY A 42 16.69 -6.15 -9.02
N PRO A 43 17.92 -6.55 -8.65
CA PRO A 43 18.29 -7.06 -7.33
C PRO A 43 18.47 -5.95 -6.29
N ASN A 44 17.94 -6.18 -5.09
CA ASN A 44 18.17 -5.33 -3.93
C ASN A 44 18.16 -6.19 -2.66
N THR A 45 19.33 -6.38 -2.06
CA THR A 45 19.51 -7.09 -0.79
C THR A 45 20.12 -6.14 0.23
N ARG A 46 19.56 -6.12 1.43
CA ARG A 46 19.91 -5.14 2.46
C ARG A 46 19.92 -5.78 3.85
N LYS A 47 20.69 -5.20 4.76
CA LYS A 47 20.83 -5.70 6.15
C LYS A 47 19.99 -4.92 7.16
N ASP A 48 19.55 -3.72 6.79
CA ASP A 48 18.72 -2.91 7.65
C ASP A 48 17.28 -3.43 7.70
N TYR A 49 16.69 -3.29 8.88
CA TYR A 49 15.31 -3.54 9.19
C TYR A 49 14.61 -2.20 9.35
N HIS A 50 13.54 -2.02 8.61
CA HIS A 50 12.63 -0.90 8.77
C HIS A 50 11.54 -1.28 9.78
N ILE A 51 11.11 -0.30 10.57
CA ILE A 51 10.05 -0.42 11.56
C ILE A 51 9.18 0.81 11.39
N GLU A 52 7.89 0.63 11.23
CA GLU A 52 6.91 1.71 11.14
C GLU A 52 5.63 1.39 11.91
N GLU A 53 4.80 2.39 12.14
CA GLU A 53 3.53 2.27 12.86
C GLU A 53 2.35 1.91 11.94
N GLY A 54 2.50 2.06 10.63
CA GLY A 54 1.56 1.58 9.62
C GLY A 54 1.77 0.11 9.26
N GLU A 55 0.80 -0.44 8.53
CA GLU A 55 0.91 -1.77 7.92
C GLU A 55 1.49 -1.68 6.49
N GLU A 56 2.03 -2.79 5.99
CA GLU A 56 2.53 -2.88 4.61
C GLU A 56 1.94 -4.09 3.89
N LEU A 57 1.25 -3.84 2.78
CA LEU A 57 0.76 -4.90 1.90
C LEU A 57 1.77 -5.20 0.81
N PHE A 58 2.10 -6.47 0.64
CA PHE A 58 2.95 -6.99 -0.42
C PHE A 58 2.16 -7.88 -1.38
N TYR A 59 2.39 -7.69 -2.69
CA TYR A 59 1.95 -8.61 -3.73
C TYR A 59 3.03 -8.78 -4.80
N GLN A 60 3.50 -10.01 -5.02
CA GLN A 60 4.51 -10.26 -6.04
C GLN A 60 3.89 -10.43 -7.42
N VAL A 61 4.09 -9.42 -8.28
CA VAL A 61 3.60 -9.46 -9.68
C VAL A 61 4.47 -10.37 -10.54
N LYS A 62 5.79 -10.33 -10.33
CA LYS A 62 6.77 -11.14 -11.05
C LYS A 62 7.92 -11.57 -10.14
N GLY A 63 8.23 -12.85 -10.17
CA GLY A 63 9.27 -13.51 -9.41
C GLY A 63 9.06 -13.47 -7.89
N ASP A 64 10.01 -14.04 -7.16
CA ASP A 64 9.90 -14.24 -5.72
C ASP A 64 10.68 -13.16 -4.94
N MET A 65 10.26 -12.90 -3.71
CA MET A 65 11.03 -12.14 -2.73
C MET A 65 11.08 -12.85 -1.37
N CYS A 66 12.04 -12.45 -0.55
CA CYS A 66 12.08 -12.84 0.86
C CYS A 66 11.98 -11.59 1.72
N LEU A 67 10.98 -11.51 2.59
CA LEU A 67 10.88 -10.49 3.62
C LEU A 67 11.44 -11.08 4.92
N LYS A 68 12.62 -10.64 5.33
CA LYS A 68 13.15 -11.04 6.65
C LYS A 68 12.42 -10.23 7.71
N VAL A 69 11.94 -10.86 8.77
CA VAL A 69 11.26 -10.18 9.88
C VAL A 69 11.88 -10.58 11.22
N ILE A 70 11.65 -9.77 12.24
CA ILE A 70 11.85 -10.17 13.63
C ILE A 70 10.48 -10.47 14.25
N GLU A 71 10.12 -11.75 14.27
CA GLU A 71 8.89 -12.24 14.88
C GLU A 71 9.21 -12.71 16.30
N ASN A 72 8.58 -12.11 17.31
CA ASN A 72 8.74 -12.52 18.70
C ASN A 72 10.23 -12.61 19.15
N GLY A 73 11.02 -11.62 18.75
CA GLY A 73 12.45 -11.55 19.07
C GLY A 73 13.31 -12.56 18.33
N LYS A 74 12.82 -13.17 17.25
CA LYS A 74 13.58 -14.14 16.43
C LYS A 74 13.53 -13.77 14.97
N HIS A 75 14.65 -13.95 14.27
CA HIS A 75 14.68 -13.84 12.82
C HIS A 75 13.81 -14.90 12.17
N LYS A 76 13.03 -14.48 11.17
CA LYS A 76 12.19 -15.35 10.34
C LYS A 76 12.22 -14.85 8.90
N ASP A 77 12.40 -15.76 7.97
CA ASP A 77 12.38 -15.47 6.54
C ASP A 77 10.99 -15.79 5.98
N VAL A 78 10.24 -14.75 5.59
CA VAL A 78 8.93 -14.87 4.94
C VAL A 78 9.14 -14.87 3.43
N HIS A 79 8.94 -16.02 2.80
CA HIS A 79 9.07 -16.18 1.35
C HIS A 79 7.74 -15.84 0.69
N ILE A 80 7.72 -14.80 -0.14
CA ILE A 80 6.53 -14.35 -0.89
C ILE A 80 6.81 -14.64 -2.36
N LYS A 81 6.14 -15.66 -2.91
CA LYS A 81 6.34 -16.11 -4.28
C LYS A 81 5.53 -15.30 -5.27
N GLU A 82 5.87 -15.39 -6.55
CA GLU A 82 5.06 -14.81 -7.64
C GLU A 82 3.57 -15.18 -7.50
N GLY A 83 2.70 -14.16 -7.54
CA GLY A 83 1.25 -14.28 -7.37
C GLY A 83 0.77 -14.40 -5.92
N GLU A 84 1.66 -14.38 -4.93
CA GLU A 84 1.29 -14.40 -3.52
C GLU A 84 1.08 -12.99 -2.95
N MET A 85 0.12 -12.90 -2.02
CA MET A 85 -0.12 -11.73 -1.17
C MET A 85 0.34 -11.98 0.26
N PHE A 86 0.76 -10.91 0.93
CA PHE A 86 1.16 -10.92 2.33
C PHE A 86 0.92 -9.53 2.95
N LEU A 87 0.25 -9.49 4.09
CA LEU A 87 0.08 -8.26 4.87
C LEU A 87 1.00 -8.30 6.09
N LEU A 88 1.86 -7.30 6.21
CA LEU A 88 2.71 -7.11 7.38
C LEU A 88 1.99 -6.23 8.42
N PRO A 89 1.74 -6.76 9.63
CA PRO A 89 1.23 -5.96 10.73
C PRO A 89 2.18 -4.82 11.11
N ALA A 90 1.60 -3.73 11.62
CA ALA A 90 2.34 -2.60 12.15
C ALA A 90 3.41 -2.99 13.18
N ARG A 91 4.51 -2.24 13.22
CA ARG A 91 5.57 -2.30 14.24
C ARG A 91 6.34 -3.62 14.29
N ILE A 92 6.38 -4.34 13.17
CA ILE A 92 7.24 -5.52 12.98
C ILE A 92 8.51 -5.09 12.22
N PRO A 93 9.71 -5.27 12.81
CA PRO A 93 10.96 -5.02 12.08
C PRO A 93 11.06 -5.94 10.87
N HIS A 94 11.28 -5.37 9.69
CA HIS A 94 11.31 -6.13 8.44
C HIS A 94 12.39 -5.62 7.47
N SER A 95 12.95 -6.53 6.68
CA SER A 95 14.07 -6.27 5.75
C SER A 95 13.82 -6.99 4.42
N PRO A 96 13.32 -6.29 3.39
CA PRO A 96 12.96 -6.89 2.11
C PRO A 96 14.19 -7.26 1.28
N GLN A 97 14.19 -8.47 0.73
CA GLN A 97 15.24 -9.02 -0.13
C GLN A 97 14.63 -9.37 -1.48
N ARG A 98 15.08 -8.68 -2.54
CA ARG A 98 14.55 -8.82 -3.90
C ARG A 98 15.63 -9.31 -4.84
N GLN A 99 15.31 -10.34 -5.62
CA GLN A 99 16.19 -10.87 -6.65
C GLN A 99 16.09 -10.06 -7.95
N ALA A 100 17.03 -10.29 -8.88
CA ALA A 100 16.98 -9.68 -10.20
C ALA A 100 15.72 -10.11 -10.97
N ASN A 101 15.25 -9.23 -11.87
CA ASN A 101 14.10 -9.50 -12.75
C ASN A 101 12.76 -9.75 -12.01
N THR A 102 12.63 -9.23 -10.79
CA THR A 102 11.39 -9.29 -10.01
C THR A 102 10.65 -7.94 -10.05
N VAL A 103 9.34 -7.98 -9.81
CA VAL A 103 8.49 -6.79 -9.59
C VAL A 103 7.44 -7.14 -8.55
N GLY A 104 7.38 -6.38 -7.45
CA GLY A 104 6.35 -6.50 -6.42
C GLY A 104 5.64 -5.18 -6.19
N LEU A 105 4.33 -5.25 -5.97
CA LEU A 105 3.54 -4.16 -5.40
C LEU A 105 3.81 -4.09 -3.89
N VAL A 106 4.04 -2.88 -3.41
CA VAL A 106 4.00 -2.53 -1.99
C VAL A 106 2.99 -1.40 -1.83
N MET A 107 2.13 -1.53 -0.83
CA MET A 107 1.22 -0.46 -0.42
C MET A 107 1.38 -0.18 1.06
N GLU A 108 1.52 1.11 1.36
CA GLU A 108 1.58 1.65 2.72
C GLU A 108 0.78 2.97 2.74
N ARG A 109 0.65 3.59 3.91
CA ARG A 109 0.02 4.89 4.04
C ARG A 109 1.00 5.96 4.51
N ARG A 110 0.67 7.21 4.18
CA ARG A 110 1.28 8.38 4.81
C ARG A 110 1.15 8.26 6.34
N ARG A 111 2.27 8.49 7.02
CA ARG A 111 2.34 8.50 8.48
C ARG A 111 1.49 9.61 9.07
N LEU A 112 0.92 9.39 10.25
CA LEU A 112 0.38 10.43 11.12
C LEU A 112 1.49 11.34 11.65
N LEU A 113 1.16 12.57 12.05
CA LEU A 113 2.15 13.51 12.58
C LEU A 113 2.79 13.05 13.89
N THR A 114 2.13 12.12 14.58
CA THR A 114 2.59 11.51 15.83
C THR A 114 3.42 10.25 15.59
N GLU A 115 3.42 9.71 14.39
CA GLU A 115 4.06 8.44 14.08
C GLU A 115 5.53 8.62 13.70
N THR A 116 6.32 7.59 14.00
CA THR A 116 7.76 7.56 13.73
C THR A 116 8.17 6.25 13.08
N ASP A 117 9.17 6.36 12.22
CA ASP A 117 9.82 5.23 11.58
C ASP A 117 11.21 5.02 12.21
N CYS A 118 11.71 3.80 12.10
CA CYS A 118 13.07 3.45 12.48
C CYS A 118 13.76 2.65 11.39
N LEU A 119 15.03 2.99 11.14
CA LEU A 119 15.94 2.13 10.42
C LEU A 119 16.94 1.52 11.40
N ARG A 120 17.00 0.20 11.48
CA ARG A 120 17.80 -0.54 12.45
C ARG A 120 18.69 -1.57 11.78
N TYR A 121 19.94 -1.68 12.22
CA TYR A 121 20.83 -2.78 11.89
C TYR A 121 21.06 -3.63 13.13
N HIS A 122 21.22 -4.93 12.93
CA HIS A 122 21.49 -5.89 14.01
C HIS A 122 22.92 -6.42 13.92
N VAL A 123 23.44 -6.86 15.07
CA VAL A 123 24.69 -7.65 15.09
C VAL A 123 24.42 -8.98 14.38
N ASP A 124 25.32 -9.38 13.48
CA ASP A 124 25.12 -10.53 12.61
C ASP A 124 24.67 -11.79 13.40
N ASN A 125 23.58 -12.42 12.94
CA ASN A 125 22.95 -13.61 13.54
C ASN A 125 22.34 -13.42 14.94
N THR A 126 22.14 -12.18 15.39
CA THR A 126 21.47 -11.86 16.66
C THR A 126 20.38 -10.82 16.44
N THR A 127 19.52 -10.63 17.43
CA THR A 127 18.58 -9.50 17.45
C THR A 127 19.11 -8.29 18.22
N ASP A 128 20.38 -8.31 18.64
CA ASP A 128 21.00 -7.19 19.34
C ASP A 128 21.18 -6.01 18.38
N ILE A 129 20.91 -4.80 18.88
CA ILE A 129 20.96 -3.58 18.08
C ILE A 129 22.41 -3.21 17.82
N LEU A 130 22.79 -3.08 16.55
CA LEU A 130 24.10 -2.60 16.11
C LEU A 130 24.08 -1.08 15.87
N PHE A 131 23.00 -0.58 15.27
CA PHE A 131 22.78 0.82 14.97
C PHE A 131 21.27 1.04 14.79
N GLU A 132 20.74 2.18 15.21
CA GLU A 132 19.38 2.57 14.87
C GLU A 132 19.21 4.08 14.73
N LYS A 133 18.25 4.49 13.90
CA LYS A 133 17.79 5.87 13.80
C LYS A 133 16.28 5.93 13.70
N TRP A 134 15.69 6.67 14.63
CA TRP A 134 14.29 7.05 14.65
C TRP A 134 14.09 8.39 13.94
N PHE A 135 13.05 8.51 13.11
CA PHE A 135 12.76 9.71 12.34
C PHE A 135 11.27 9.84 12.01
N TYR A 136 10.81 11.06 11.75
CA TYR A 136 9.48 11.30 11.17
C TYR A 136 9.54 11.09 9.66
N CYS A 137 8.76 10.14 9.15
CA CYS A 137 8.76 9.79 7.73
C CYS A 137 7.74 10.64 6.95
N GLN A 138 8.24 11.44 6.01
CA GLN A 138 7.45 12.19 5.03
C GLN A 138 7.68 11.65 3.60
N ASP A 139 8.92 11.26 3.30
CA ASP A 139 9.33 10.59 2.07
C ASP A 139 10.41 9.57 2.42
N LEU A 140 10.01 8.31 2.52
CA LEU A 140 10.87 7.21 2.96
C LEU A 140 12.09 7.06 2.03
N GLY A 141 11.89 7.11 0.72
CA GLY A 141 12.95 6.89 -0.27
C GLY A 141 14.09 7.91 -0.15
N THR A 142 13.75 9.18 0.06
CA THR A 142 14.75 10.25 0.21
C THR A 142 15.40 10.26 1.59
N GLN A 143 14.64 9.98 2.65
CA GLN A 143 15.11 10.07 4.03
C GLN A 143 15.96 8.86 4.46
N LEU A 144 15.78 7.69 3.85
CA LEU A 144 16.61 6.52 4.15
C LEU A 144 18.06 6.66 3.64
N VAL A 145 18.27 7.34 2.50
CA VAL A 145 19.62 7.50 1.90
C VAL A 145 20.65 8.10 2.86
N PRO A 146 20.41 9.24 3.54
CA PRO A 146 21.37 9.78 4.49
C PRO A 146 21.60 8.88 5.70
N ILE A 147 20.56 8.19 6.21
CA ILE A 147 20.68 7.28 7.36
C ILE A 147 21.55 6.07 7.00
N ILE A 148 21.34 5.49 5.82
CA ILE A 148 22.16 4.39 5.32
C ILE A 148 23.61 4.85 5.15
N LYS A 149 23.85 6.04 4.59
CA LYS A 149 25.22 6.60 4.46
C LYS A 149 25.88 6.81 5.83
N GLU A 150 25.13 7.29 6.83
CA GLU A 150 25.62 7.42 8.21
C GLU A 150 26.07 6.07 8.76
N PHE A 151 25.23 5.04 8.64
CA PHE A 151 25.60 3.68 9.07
C PHE A 151 26.84 3.18 8.33
N MET A 152 26.89 3.28 7.00
CA MET A 152 28.03 2.79 6.21
C MET A 152 29.35 3.48 6.58
N ALA A 153 29.31 4.73 7.04
CA ALA A 153 30.49 5.48 7.49
C ALA A 153 30.90 5.19 8.97
N SER A 154 29.97 4.62 9.75
CA SER A 154 30.09 4.42 11.19
C SER A 154 31.19 3.42 11.59
N LYS A 155 31.59 3.46 12.87
CA LYS A 155 32.48 2.42 13.43
C LYS A 155 31.75 1.10 13.56
N GLN A 156 30.45 1.13 13.90
CA GLN A 156 29.60 -0.05 14.05
C GLN A 156 29.56 -0.88 12.77
N CYS A 157 29.41 -0.25 11.60
CA CYS A 157 29.49 -0.95 10.31
C CYS A 157 30.90 -1.54 10.04
N LYS A 158 31.97 -0.84 10.46
CA LYS A 158 33.36 -1.29 10.24
C LYS A 158 33.77 -2.43 11.15
N THR A 159 33.26 -2.46 12.39
CA THR A 159 33.66 -3.43 13.42
C THR A 159 32.66 -4.56 13.60
N GLY A 160 31.41 -4.38 13.17
CA GLY A 160 30.29 -5.27 13.47
C GLY A 160 29.89 -5.28 14.94
N LYS A 161 30.31 -4.28 15.73
CA LYS A 161 30.05 -4.20 17.17
C LYS A 161 29.29 -2.93 17.52
N PRO A 162 28.33 -2.99 18.47
CA PRO A 162 27.67 -1.79 18.98
C PRO A 162 28.70 -0.79 19.54
N ASP A 163 28.42 0.51 19.42
CA ASP A 163 29.23 1.52 20.11
C ASP A 163 28.89 1.48 21.62
N PRO A 164 29.87 1.21 22.51
CA PRO A 164 29.60 1.11 23.94
C PRO A 164 29.14 2.43 24.58
N ASN A 165 29.30 3.57 23.90
CA ASN A 165 28.83 4.88 24.36
C ASN A 165 27.46 5.25 23.77
N GLU A 166 26.96 4.48 22.80
CA GLU A 166 25.65 4.71 22.22
C GLU A 166 24.57 4.19 23.17
N VAL A 167 23.68 5.10 23.57
CA VAL A 167 22.51 4.75 24.37
C VAL A 167 21.33 4.68 23.43
N PHE A 168 20.82 3.47 23.22
CA PHE A 168 19.60 3.26 22.45
C PHE A 168 18.41 3.86 23.21
N ARG A 169 17.58 4.61 22.49
CA ARG A 169 16.36 5.17 23.07
C ARG A 169 15.37 4.04 23.29
N GLU A 170 14.55 4.15 24.32
CA GLU A 170 13.36 3.30 24.40
C GLU A 170 12.51 3.55 23.14
N PRO A 171 12.07 2.49 22.43
CA PRO A 171 11.20 2.64 21.28
C PRO A 171 9.97 3.47 21.64
N PRO A 172 9.54 4.43 20.79
CA PRO A 172 8.39 5.28 21.05
C PRO A 172 7.06 4.51 21.12
N PHE A 173 7.07 3.25 20.68
CA PHE A 173 5.95 2.33 20.74
C PHE A 173 6.44 0.91 21.04
N GLN A 174 5.54 0.08 21.56
CA GLN A 174 5.81 -1.35 21.72
C GLN A 174 5.87 -2.03 20.35
N LEU A 175 6.98 -2.76 20.10
CA LEU A 175 7.11 -3.63 18.93
C LEU A 175 6.05 -4.74 18.97
N ASN A 176 5.54 -5.10 17.81
CA ASN A 176 4.46 -6.06 17.69
C ASN A 176 4.94 -7.50 17.94
N THR A 177 4.16 -8.28 18.70
CA THR A 177 4.43 -9.67 19.09
C THR A 177 3.50 -10.68 18.41
N MET A 178 2.72 -10.23 17.43
CA MET A 178 1.92 -11.11 16.59
C MET A 178 2.81 -12.05 15.78
N ASN A 179 2.35 -13.29 15.62
CA ASN A 179 2.91 -14.17 14.60
C ASN A 179 2.43 -13.66 13.23
N VAL A 180 3.37 -13.41 12.31
CA VAL A 180 3.04 -13.00 10.95
C VAL A 180 2.32 -14.13 10.21
N MET A 181 1.38 -13.76 9.34
CA MET A 181 0.67 -14.72 8.52
C MET A 181 1.60 -15.43 7.53
N THR A 182 1.12 -16.53 6.96
CA THR A 182 1.80 -17.16 5.82
C THR A 182 1.31 -16.47 4.54
N PRO A 183 2.21 -16.07 3.62
CA PRO A 183 1.80 -15.62 2.30
C PRO A 183 0.90 -16.64 1.62
N PHE A 184 -0.04 -16.17 0.79
CA PHE A 184 -0.97 -17.05 0.10
C PHE A 184 -1.12 -16.66 -1.37
N SER A 185 -1.29 -17.68 -2.22
CA SER A 185 -1.64 -17.51 -3.63
C SER A 185 -2.96 -16.75 -3.75
N PHE A 186 -2.90 -15.54 -4.29
CA PHE A 186 -4.07 -14.70 -4.44
C PHE A 186 -5.07 -15.30 -5.43
N LYS A 187 -4.57 -15.92 -6.50
CA LYS A 187 -5.39 -16.66 -7.46
C LYS A 187 -6.17 -17.78 -6.78
N ASP A 188 -5.51 -18.63 -6.00
CA ASP A 188 -6.18 -19.76 -5.35
C ASP A 188 -7.16 -19.29 -4.27
N TRP A 189 -6.83 -18.19 -3.58
CA TRP A 189 -7.75 -17.54 -2.67
C TRP A 189 -9.00 -17.03 -3.40
N LEU A 190 -8.85 -16.32 -4.52
CA LEU A 190 -9.97 -15.84 -5.34
C LEU A 190 -10.86 -16.97 -5.86
N GLU A 191 -10.26 -18.06 -6.33
CA GLU A 191 -10.99 -19.25 -6.79
C GLU A 191 -11.86 -19.85 -5.67
N LYS A 192 -11.31 -19.95 -4.45
CA LYS A 192 -12.06 -20.42 -3.27
C LYS A 192 -13.21 -19.50 -2.90
N GLN A 193 -13.03 -18.18 -3.04
CA GLN A 193 -14.04 -17.19 -2.69
C GLN A 193 -15.05 -16.91 -3.81
N ARG A 194 -14.82 -17.42 -5.03
CA ARG A 194 -15.68 -17.16 -6.20
C ARG A 194 -17.18 -17.38 -5.96
N PRO A 195 -17.64 -18.44 -5.26
CA PRO A 195 -19.07 -18.62 -4.99
C PRO A 195 -19.67 -17.48 -4.16
N SER A 196 -18.96 -17.05 -3.11
CA SER A 196 -19.39 -15.95 -2.23
C SER A 196 -19.39 -14.61 -2.97
N LEU A 197 -18.34 -14.33 -3.74
CA LEU A 197 -18.23 -13.13 -4.56
C LEU A 197 -19.29 -13.08 -5.67
N GLY A 198 -19.63 -14.23 -6.27
CA GLY A 198 -20.67 -14.35 -7.30
C GLY A 198 -22.08 -14.03 -6.79
N ASN A 199 -22.32 -14.12 -5.48
CA ASN A 199 -23.57 -13.72 -4.84
C ASN A 199 -23.61 -12.22 -4.49
N GLY A 200 -22.64 -11.43 -4.96
CA GLY A 200 -22.57 -9.99 -4.73
C GLY A 200 -22.13 -9.60 -3.32
N ARG A 201 -21.59 -10.54 -2.52
CA ARG A 201 -21.06 -10.25 -1.18
C ARG A 201 -19.58 -9.89 -1.28
N PRO A 202 -19.17 -8.65 -0.93
CA PRO A 202 -17.76 -8.29 -0.81
C PRO A 202 -17.10 -9.05 0.33
N ILE A 203 -15.80 -9.31 0.20
CA ILE A 203 -15.02 -10.04 1.18
C ILE A 203 -13.79 -9.24 1.54
N ASP A 204 -13.60 -8.99 2.83
CA ASP A 204 -12.34 -8.53 3.39
C ASP A 204 -11.35 -9.69 3.41
N MET A 205 -10.24 -9.53 2.71
CA MET A 205 -9.23 -10.57 2.51
C MET A 205 -8.46 -10.90 3.78
N PHE A 206 -8.22 -9.91 4.64
CA PHE A 206 -7.38 -10.05 5.83
C PHE A 206 -8.19 -10.01 7.13
N GLY A 207 -9.38 -9.42 7.09
CA GLY A 207 -10.31 -9.34 8.21
C GLY A 207 -10.04 -8.15 9.13
N ALA A 208 -11.02 -7.85 10.00
CA ALA A 208 -11.08 -6.64 10.82
C ALA A 208 -10.03 -6.51 11.95
N GLN A 209 -9.05 -7.41 12.01
CA GLN A 209 -7.95 -7.36 12.99
C GLN A 209 -6.78 -6.48 12.52
N PHE A 210 -6.83 -6.03 11.26
CA PHE A 210 -5.82 -5.19 10.63
C PHE A 210 -6.37 -3.79 10.35
N GLU A 211 -5.45 -2.82 10.24
CA GLU A 211 -5.78 -1.46 9.81
C GLU A 211 -6.14 -1.42 8.31
N THR A 212 -5.47 -2.26 7.52
CA THR A 212 -5.65 -2.40 6.08
C THR A 212 -6.94 -3.12 5.77
N GLU A 213 -7.85 -2.44 5.06
CA GLU A 213 -9.03 -3.06 4.48
C GLU A 213 -8.75 -3.40 3.01
N ALA A 214 -8.55 -4.70 2.72
CA ALA A 214 -8.35 -5.19 1.36
C ALA A 214 -9.59 -5.98 0.91
N MET A 215 -10.52 -5.29 0.26
CA MET A 215 -11.81 -5.81 -0.12
C MET A 215 -11.81 -6.33 -1.56
N VAL A 216 -12.42 -7.49 -1.76
CA VAL A 216 -12.65 -8.07 -3.08
C VAL A 216 -14.14 -8.07 -3.41
N PHE A 217 -14.47 -7.59 -4.60
CA PHE A 217 -15.83 -7.52 -5.12
C PHE A 217 -15.97 -8.44 -6.32
N GLY A 218 -17.05 -9.22 -6.32
CA GLY A 218 -17.51 -9.90 -7.52
C GLY A 218 -18.32 -8.98 -8.43
N PRO A 219 -18.95 -9.53 -9.47
CA PRO A 219 -19.92 -8.80 -10.28
C PRO A 219 -21.02 -8.15 -9.44
N GLY A 220 -21.31 -6.90 -9.75
CA GLY A 220 -22.44 -6.19 -9.17
C GLY A 220 -22.24 -4.68 -9.27
N LEU A 221 -23.24 -3.95 -8.77
CA LEU A 221 -23.09 -2.55 -8.43
C LEU A 221 -22.89 -2.47 -6.92
N THR A 222 -21.86 -1.75 -6.50
CA THR A 222 -21.64 -1.44 -5.10
C THR A 222 -21.66 0.06 -4.95
N GLU A 223 -22.61 0.56 -4.16
CA GLU A 223 -22.57 1.94 -3.70
C GLU A 223 -21.67 1.99 -2.47
N MET A 224 -20.59 2.77 -2.56
CA MET A 224 -19.75 3.08 -1.42
C MET A 224 -20.03 4.51 -0.99
N THR A 225 -20.16 4.73 0.31
CA THR A 225 -20.06 6.08 0.87
C THR A 225 -18.67 6.61 0.59
N THR A 226 -18.56 7.89 0.20
CA THR A 226 -17.28 8.53 -0.08
C THR A 226 -16.39 8.41 1.17
N PRO A 227 -15.30 7.61 1.11
CA PRO A 227 -14.44 7.43 2.26
C PRO A 227 -13.65 8.72 2.51
N GLN A 228 -13.20 8.88 3.75
CA GLN A 228 -12.36 10.00 4.15
C GLN A 228 -10.87 9.76 3.84
N THR A 229 -10.53 8.56 3.38
CA THR A 229 -9.18 8.11 3.01
C THR A 229 -9.09 7.82 1.52
N ASP A 230 -7.88 7.76 0.98
CA ASP A 230 -7.69 7.35 -0.40
C ASP A 230 -8.08 5.88 -0.56
N VAL A 231 -8.60 5.57 -1.74
CA VAL A 231 -9.01 4.23 -2.15
C VAL A 231 -8.29 3.91 -3.45
N TRP A 232 -7.51 2.83 -3.45
CA TRP A 232 -6.94 2.31 -4.68
C TRP A 232 -7.75 1.11 -5.17
N VAL A 233 -8.09 1.12 -6.45
CA VAL A 233 -8.94 0.12 -7.08
C VAL A 233 -8.22 -0.52 -8.25
N TRP A 234 -8.04 -1.83 -8.19
CA TRP A 234 -7.41 -2.64 -9.21
C TRP A 234 -8.37 -3.64 -9.84
N GLN A 235 -8.67 -3.45 -11.11
CA GLN A 235 -9.46 -4.38 -11.91
C GLN A 235 -8.56 -5.49 -12.45
N LEU A 236 -8.64 -6.69 -11.88
CA LEU A 236 -7.70 -7.79 -12.17
C LEU A 236 -8.13 -8.73 -13.29
N VAL A 237 -9.43 -8.90 -13.50
CA VAL A 237 -9.96 -9.86 -14.49
C VAL A 237 -10.93 -9.17 -15.43
N CYS A 238 -10.68 -9.31 -16.73
CA CYS A 238 -11.68 -9.33 -17.79
C CYS A 238 -11.46 -10.65 -18.56
N MET A 239 -12.19 -11.71 -18.24
CA MET A 239 -12.00 -12.99 -18.94
C MET A 239 -12.81 -13.01 -20.26
N GLN A 240 -12.00 -12.97 -21.34
CA GLN A 240 -12.18 -13.38 -22.73
C GLN A 240 -12.82 -12.44 -23.78
N SER A 241 -11.96 -12.11 -24.75
CA SER A 241 -12.26 -11.95 -26.17
C SER A 241 -13.16 -13.08 -26.69
N LEU A 242 -14.40 -12.77 -27.03
CA LEU A 242 -15.15 -13.58 -27.97
C LEU A 242 -14.56 -13.36 -29.36
N SER A 243 -14.18 -14.46 -30.00
CA SER A 243 -13.91 -14.55 -31.43
C SER A 243 -14.87 -13.66 -32.22
N GLN A 244 -14.30 -12.94 -33.17
CA GLN A 244 -14.94 -12.06 -34.14
C GLN A 244 -16.17 -12.71 -34.80
N GLN A 245 -17.33 -12.61 -34.16
CA GLN A 245 -18.64 -12.74 -34.80
C GLN A 245 -19.56 -11.70 -34.16
N SER A 246 -19.86 -10.68 -34.98
CA SER A 246 -20.77 -9.59 -34.70
C SER A 246 -22.15 -10.12 -34.29
N VAL A 247 -22.50 -9.97 -33.01
CA VAL A 247 -23.89 -10.03 -32.54
C VAL A 247 -24.11 -8.84 -31.59
N PRO A 248 -25.03 -7.91 -31.89
CA PRO A 248 -25.35 -6.80 -31.00
C PRO A 248 -26.13 -7.34 -29.79
N GLY A 249 -25.69 -7.02 -28.57
CA GLY A 249 -26.46 -7.29 -27.34
C GLY A 249 -25.87 -8.29 -26.34
N ARG A 250 -24.55 -8.47 -26.25
CA ARG A 250 -23.94 -9.23 -25.12
C ARG A 250 -23.40 -8.28 -24.05
N THR A 251 -24.02 -8.31 -22.87
CA THR A 251 -23.47 -7.76 -21.62
C THR A 251 -22.31 -8.62 -21.15
N CYS A 252 -21.18 -7.99 -20.84
CA CYS A 252 -20.00 -8.65 -20.28
C CYS A 252 -20.29 -9.09 -18.83
N LYS A 253 -20.18 -10.39 -18.54
CA LYS A 253 -20.14 -10.98 -17.20
C LYS A 253 -18.67 -11.39 -16.96
N SER A 254 -17.86 -10.96 -16.01
CA SER A 254 -18.01 -10.12 -14.83
C SER A 254 -16.58 -9.66 -14.43
N PRO A 255 -16.32 -8.37 -14.23
CA PRO A 255 -15.06 -7.93 -13.65
C PRO A 255 -14.99 -8.25 -12.14
N PHE A 256 -13.86 -8.78 -11.65
CA PHE A 256 -13.54 -8.78 -10.21
C PHE A 256 -12.80 -7.50 -9.87
N LEU A 257 -13.35 -6.69 -8.98
CA LEU A 257 -12.74 -5.45 -8.54
C LEU A 257 -12.02 -5.72 -7.22
N PHE A 258 -10.74 -5.37 -7.15
CA PHE A 258 -9.98 -5.38 -5.91
C PHE A 258 -9.82 -3.95 -5.42
N TYR A 259 -10.12 -3.70 -4.16
CA TYR A 259 -9.99 -2.39 -3.53
C TYR A 259 -9.18 -2.53 -2.24
N ILE A 260 -8.26 -1.59 -2.02
CA ILE A 260 -7.53 -1.47 -0.76
C ILE A 260 -7.65 -0.04 -0.22
N SER A 261 -7.93 0.09 1.08
CA SER A 261 -7.64 1.31 1.86
C SER A 261 -6.90 0.97 3.16
N PHE A 262 -6.34 2.01 3.76
CA PHE A 262 -5.76 1.98 5.10
C PHE A 262 -6.53 2.98 5.97
N LEU A 263 -7.03 2.53 7.12
CA LEU A 263 -7.75 3.38 8.06
C LEU A 263 -6.77 4.19 8.92
N GLY A 264 -6.79 5.53 8.84
CA GLY A 264 -6.01 6.38 9.75
C GLY A 264 -4.91 7.24 9.11
N GLY A 265 -5.03 7.65 7.85
CA GLY A 265 -4.14 8.64 7.24
C GLY A 265 -4.36 10.09 7.70
N ILE A 266 -3.35 10.94 7.52
CA ILE A 266 -3.45 12.40 7.72
C ILE A 266 -4.41 13.02 6.70
N PHE A 267 -5.33 13.85 7.19
CA PHE A 267 -6.16 14.75 6.42
C PHE A 267 -5.33 15.92 5.86
N HIS A 268 -5.32 16.13 4.55
CA HIS A 268 -5.00 17.44 3.97
C HIS A 268 -6.29 18.08 3.49
N SER A 269 -6.82 18.98 4.31
CA SER A 269 -7.74 20.03 3.86
C SER A 269 -6.94 21.11 3.12
N ASP A 270 -6.30 20.76 2.00
CA ASP A 270 -5.69 21.75 1.11
C ASP A 270 -6.77 22.31 0.15
N TYR A 271 -7.81 22.90 0.73
CA TYR A 271 -8.79 23.71 0.00
C TYR A 271 -9.38 24.85 0.84
N GLU A 272 -8.59 25.45 1.74
CA GLU A 272 -8.92 26.74 2.37
C GLU A 272 -7.80 27.77 2.18
N ARG A 273 -7.41 28.00 0.92
CA ARG A 273 -6.70 29.24 0.53
C ARG A 273 -6.85 29.60 -0.95
N ALA A 274 -8.08 29.58 -1.44
CA ALA A 274 -8.48 30.41 -2.57
C ALA A 274 -9.97 30.66 -2.46
N GLY A 275 -10.35 31.90 -2.15
CA GLY A 275 -11.75 32.31 -2.10
C GLY A 275 -12.42 32.08 -3.45
N VAL A 276 -13.18 30.99 -3.55
CA VAL A 276 -14.18 30.76 -4.60
C VAL A 276 -15.37 30.11 -3.92
N GLN A 277 -16.33 30.94 -3.51
CA GLN A 277 -17.68 30.48 -3.23
C GLN A 277 -18.22 29.77 -4.49
N SER A 278 -18.51 28.48 -4.40
CA SER A 278 -19.34 27.83 -5.42
C SER A 278 -20.65 27.35 -4.80
N SER A 279 -21.68 28.14 -5.12
CA SER A 279 -23.11 27.89 -5.00
C SER A 279 -23.51 26.42 -5.17
N CYS A 280 -24.00 25.82 -4.09
CA CYS A 280 -24.81 24.60 -4.15
C CYS A 280 -26.23 24.96 -4.65
N ARG A 281 -26.57 24.58 -5.90
CA ARG A 281 -27.97 24.54 -6.36
C ARG A 281 -28.37 23.10 -6.66
N ARG A 282 -29.19 22.56 -5.77
CA ARG A 282 -30.04 21.39 -6.01
C ARG A 282 -31.01 21.70 -7.15
N GLN A 283 -31.15 20.78 -8.11
CA GLN A 283 -32.34 20.67 -8.94
C GLN A 283 -32.77 19.20 -9.00
N PHE A 284 -33.75 18.85 -8.16
CA PHE A 284 -34.72 17.81 -8.48
C PHE A 284 -35.95 18.51 -9.05
N ALA A 285 -36.36 18.10 -10.24
CA ALA A 285 -37.62 18.50 -10.85
C ALA A 285 -38.73 17.54 -10.38
N HIS A 286 -39.79 18.07 -9.74
CA HIS A 286 -41.18 17.89 -10.20
C HIS A 286 -42.23 18.50 -9.24
N SER A 287 -43.27 19.03 -9.90
CA SER A 287 -44.67 19.22 -9.47
C SER A 287 -45.12 20.66 -9.14
N ARG A 288 -46.38 20.91 -9.45
CA ARG A 288 -47.01 22.15 -9.98
C ARG A 288 -47.69 23.01 -8.90
N ALA A 289 -48.03 24.24 -9.33
CA ALA A 289 -49.17 25.09 -8.94
C ALA A 289 -48.99 25.85 -7.60
N GLU A 290 -49.31 27.13 -7.40
CA GLU A 290 -50.22 28.12 -8.01
C GLU A 290 -49.67 29.58 -7.83
N PRO A 291 -50.30 30.63 -8.41
CA PRO A 291 -49.67 31.94 -8.61
C PRO A 291 -50.21 33.10 -7.72
N ILE A 292 -49.42 34.20 -7.65
CA ILE A 292 -49.80 35.64 -7.41
C ILE A 292 -50.11 36.04 -5.94
N PRO A 293 -49.96 37.32 -5.47
CA PRO A 293 -49.56 38.58 -6.13
C PRO A 293 -48.40 39.39 -5.49
N VAL A 294 -48.04 40.40 -6.28
CA VAL A 294 -47.25 41.63 -6.05
C VAL A 294 -47.86 42.56 -4.99
N ALA A 295 -47.00 43.26 -4.23
CA ALA A 295 -47.10 44.69 -3.82
C ALA A 295 -45.80 45.04 -3.07
N GLU A 296 -44.97 45.96 -3.58
CA GLU A 296 -44.89 47.39 -3.14
C GLU A 296 -44.72 47.51 -1.61
N SER A 297 -43.64 48.03 -1.04
CA SER A 297 -42.82 49.21 -1.38
C SER A 297 -41.39 49.12 -0.82
#